data_AF-A0A3D2K225-F1
#
_entry.id   AF-A0A3D2K225-F1
#
_cell.length_a   1.000
_cell.length_b   1.000
_cell.length_c   1.000
_cell.angle_alpha   90.00
_cell.angle_beta   90.00
_cell.angle_gamma   90.00
#
_symmetry.space_group_name_H-M   'P 1'
#
loop_
_entity.id
_entity.type
_entity.pdbx_description
1 polymer ?
#
loop_
_entity_poly.entity_id
_entity_poly.type
_entity_poly.pdbx_seq_one_letter_code
_entity_poly.pdbx_strand_id
1 'polypeptide(L)'
;MNSTLLVLAAGMGSRYGGLKQMDPMGPNGESVLDYSVYDAIRAGFTRVVFIIREDFAELFKQAVGSKFSSKIEVDYVFQKLDDLPAGFSVP
;
A
#
# COMPACT_ATOMS: atom_id res chain seq x y z
N MET A 1 5.85 -21.03 -8.36
CA MET A 1 5.63 -19.74 -9.05
C MET A 1 5.42 -18.72 -7.95
N ASN A 2 6.20 -17.64 -7.89
CA ASN A 2 6.07 -16.64 -6.83
C ASN A 2 5.22 -15.49 -7.36
N SER A 3 4.02 -15.32 -6.82
CA SER A 3 3.10 -14.26 -7.22
C SER A 3 3.22 -13.05 -6.30
N THR A 4 3.24 -11.87 -6.90
CA THR A 4 3.32 -10.58 -6.18
C THR A 4 1.98 -9.85 -6.25
N LEU A 5 1.47 -9.43 -5.11
CA LEU A 5 0.29 -8.57 -5.01
C LEU A 5 0.75 -7.12 -5.16
N LEU A 6 0.24 -6.42 -6.17
CA LEU A 6 0.47 -4.97 -6.33
C LEU A 6 -0.74 -4.21 -5.81
N VAL A 7 -0.54 -3.35 -4.81
CA VAL A 7 -1.60 -2.53 -4.21
C VAL A 7 -1.44 -1.08 -4.62
N LEU A 8 -2.48 -0.53 -5.26
CA LEU A 8 -2.54 0.87 -5.66
C LEU A 8 -3.07 1.72 -4.50
N ALA A 9 -2.16 2.37 -3.76
CA ALA A 9 -2.45 3.09 -2.52
C ALA A 9 -1.96 4.56 -2.52
N ALA A 10 -1.58 5.10 -3.68
CA ALA A 10 -1.14 6.49 -3.83
C ALA A 10 -2.30 7.49 -3.95
N GLY A 11 -3.54 7.01 -4.08
CA GLY A 11 -4.73 7.85 -4.16
C GLY A 11 -5.07 8.50 -2.82
N MET A 12 -5.25 9.82 -2.81
CA MET A 12 -5.79 10.53 -1.66
C MET A 12 -7.31 10.55 -1.69
N GLY A 13 -7.95 10.20 -0.56
CA GLY A 13 -9.36 10.51 -0.36
C GLY A 13 -9.53 12.00 -0.11
N SER A 14 -9.65 12.83 -1.15
CA SER A 14 -9.83 14.29 -1.01
C SER A 14 -11.01 14.70 -0.11
N ARG A 15 -12.05 13.85 -0.04
CA ARG A 15 -13.20 14.04 0.87
C ARG A 15 -12.90 13.82 2.36
N TYR A 16 -11.75 13.23 2.73
CA TYR A 16 -11.48 12.74 4.08
C TYR A 16 -10.13 13.21 4.66
N GLY A 17 -9.37 14.03 3.92
CA GLY A 17 -8.15 14.66 4.42
C GLY A 17 -7.00 13.70 4.77
N GLY A 18 -7.08 12.42 4.38
CA GLY A 18 -6.08 11.41 4.76
C GLY A 18 -6.20 10.06 4.04
N LEU A 19 -5.44 9.06 4.50
CA LEU A 19 -5.35 7.70 3.98
C LEU A 19 -6.56 6.85 4.39
N LYS A 20 -7.65 6.94 3.62
CA LYS A 20 -8.87 6.10 3.82
C LYS A 20 -8.62 4.60 3.96
N GLN A 21 -7.60 4.08 3.28
CA GLN A 21 -7.33 2.64 3.26
C GLN A 21 -6.86 2.09 4.62
N MET A 22 -6.56 2.98 5.57
CA MET A 22 -6.16 2.64 6.93
C MET A 22 -7.31 2.72 7.93
N ASP A 23 -8.49 3.18 7.51
CA ASP A 23 -9.64 3.30 8.39
C ASP A 23 -10.11 1.92 8.86
N PRO A 24 -10.39 1.76 10.17
CA PRO A 24 -10.87 0.50 10.71
C PRO A 24 -12.27 0.19 10.17
N MET A 25 -12.45 -1.04 9.70
CA MET A 25 -13.71 -1.58 9.18
C MET A 25 -14.12 -2.86 9.91
N GLY A 26 -13.14 -3.68 10.28
CA GLY A 26 -13.34 -4.95 10.96
C GLY A 26 -13.68 -4.83 12.45
N PRO A 27 -14.19 -5.90 13.07
CA PRO A 27 -14.61 -5.91 14.47
C PRO A 27 -13.46 -5.65 15.46
N ASN A 28 -12.20 -5.83 15.06
CA ASN A 28 -11.03 -5.54 15.89
C ASN A 28 -10.17 -4.39 15.32
N GLY A 29 -10.75 -3.55 14.47
CA GLY A 29 -10.06 -2.42 13.88
C GLY A 29 -9.21 -2.76 12.65
N GLU A 30 -9.46 -3.90 12.00
CA GLU A 30 -8.83 -4.25 10.73
C GLU A 30 -9.28 -3.31 9.62
N SER A 31 -8.34 -2.87 8.80
CA SER A 31 -8.62 -2.11 7.58
C SER A 31 -8.95 -3.02 6.40
N VAL A 32 -9.51 -2.45 5.34
CA VAL A 32 -9.72 -3.18 4.06
C VAL A 32 -8.41 -3.74 3.51
N LEU A 33 -7.31 -3.01 3.72
CA LEU A 33 -5.98 -3.42 3.28
C LEU A 33 -5.50 -4.64 4.06
N ASP A 34 -5.82 -4.72 5.36
CA ASP A 34 -5.47 -5.88 6.19
C ASP A 34 -6.13 -7.17 5.67
N TYR A 35 -7.43 -7.11 5.35
CA TYR A 35 -8.14 -8.24 4.75
C TYR A 35 -7.58 -8.63 3.38
N SER A 36 -7.27 -7.65 2.54
CA SER A 36 -6.76 -7.89 1.19
C SER A 36 -5.41 -8.62 1.21
N VAL A 37 -4.49 -8.21 2.09
CA VAL A 37 -3.18 -8.88 2.26
C VAL A 37 -3.35 -10.26 2.88
N TYR A 38 -4.24 -10.40 3.87
CA TYR A 38 -4.51 -11.69 4.51
C TYR A 38 -5.02 -12.74 3.50
N ASP A 39 -5.99 -12.37 2.65
CA ASP A 39 -6.52 -13.27 1.64
C ASP A 39 -5.50 -13.56 0.53
N ALA A 40 -4.65 -12.60 0.16
CA ALA A 40 -3.57 -12.84 -0.79
C ALA A 40 -2.55 -13.86 -0.27
N ILE A 41 -2.16 -13.78 1.01
CA ILE A 41 -1.30 -14.79 1.65
C ILE A 41 -1.97 -16.17 1.56
N ARG A 42 -3.27 -16.28 1.88
CA ARG A 42 -4.02 -17.54 1.79
C ARG A 42 -4.14 -18.07 0.37
N ALA A 43 -4.17 -17.19 -0.63
CA ALA A 43 -4.16 -17.54 -2.04
C ALA A 43 -2.76 -17.92 -2.57
N GLY A 44 -1.71 -17.84 -1.74
CA GLY A 44 -0.35 -18.24 -2.11
C GLY A 44 0.55 -17.12 -2.65
N PHE A 45 0.17 -15.85 -2.48
CA PHE A 45 1.07 -14.73 -2.76
C PHE A 45 2.20 -14.68 -1.74
N THR A 46 3.42 -14.45 -2.21
CA THR A 46 4.63 -14.45 -1.36
C THR A 46 5.19 -13.06 -1.12
N ARG A 47 4.73 -12.06 -1.88
CA ARG A 47 5.19 -10.68 -1.83
C ARG A 47 4.04 -9.71 -2.06
N VAL A 48 4.07 -8.57 -1.38
CA VAL A 48 3.19 -7.42 -1.62
C VAL A 48 4.01 -6.16 -1.86
N VAL A 49 3.62 -5.40 -2.88
CA VAL A 49 4.23 -4.11 -3.22
C VAL A 49 3.15 -3.04 -3.15
N PHE A 50 3.39 -2.02 -2.33
CA PHE A 50 2.48 -0.87 -2.19
C PHE A 50 3.00 0.30 -3.03
N ILE A 51 2.19 0.77 -3.99
CA ILE A 51 2.41 2.05 -4.66
C ILE A 51 1.78 3.14 -3.81
N ILE A 52 2.59 4.02 -3.24
CA ILE A 52 2.15 5.10 -2.34
C ILE A 52 2.76 6.44 -2.75
N ARG A 53 2.28 7.53 -2.17
CA ARG A 53 3.01 8.80 -2.23
C ARG A 53 4.04 8.87 -1.09
N GLU A 54 5.15 9.53 -1.34
CA GLU A 54 6.29 9.58 -0.40
C GLU A 54 5.96 10.32 0.92
N ASP A 55 5.12 11.35 0.86
CA ASP A 55 4.62 12.10 2.01
C ASP A 55 3.85 11.23 3.03
N PHE A 56 3.34 10.08 2.59
CA PHE A 56 2.61 9.13 3.43
C PHE A 56 3.41 7.88 3.82
N ALA A 57 4.68 7.77 3.39
CA ALA A 57 5.48 6.57 3.53
C ALA A 57 5.62 6.09 4.98
N GLU A 58 5.92 7.01 5.90
CA GLU A 58 6.17 6.67 7.29
C GLU A 58 4.90 6.18 8.01
N LEU A 59 3.78 6.88 7.81
CA LEU A 59 2.46 6.47 8.30
C LEU A 59 2.09 5.08 7.79
N PHE A 60 2.32 4.82 6.51
CA PHE A 60 2.01 3.54 5.89
C PHE A 60 2.88 2.39 6.43
N LYS A 61 4.19 2.63 6.60
CA LYS A 61 5.13 1.66 7.19
C LYS A 61 4.75 1.30 8.62
N GLN A 62 4.39 2.29 9.43
CA GLN A 62 3.98 2.05 10.82
C GLN A 62 2.70 1.21 10.89
N ALA A 63 1.72 1.52 10.04
CA ALA A 63 0.41 0.91 10.14
C ALA A 63 0.27 -0.45 9.41
N VAL A 64 1.02 -0.67 8.32
CA VAL A 64 0.99 -1.90 7.50
C VAL A 64 2.24 -2.74 7.71
N GLY A 65 3.42 -2.13 7.69
CA GLY A 65 4.71 -2.85 7.77
C GLY A 65 4.85 -3.64 9.07
N SER A 66 4.40 -3.09 10.19
CA SER A 66 4.41 -3.77 11.50
C SER A 66 3.52 -5.02 11.55
N LYS A 67 2.42 -5.06 10.78
CA LYS A 67 1.44 -6.15 10.80
C LYS A 67 1.82 -7.34 9.91
N PHE A 68 2.50 -7.08 8.79
CA PHE A 68 2.69 -8.06 7.71
C PHE A 68 4.15 -8.45 7.42
N SER A 69 5.14 -7.67 7.86
CA SER A 69 6.56 -7.93 7.54
C SER A 69 7.07 -9.29 8.02
N SER A 70 6.43 -9.91 9.01
CA SER A 70 6.74 -11.26 9.50
C SER A 70 5.99 -12.38 8.76
N LYS A 71 5.07 -12.05 7.84
CA LYS A 71 4.15 -13.00 7.19
C LYS A 71 4.30 -13.06 5.66
N ILE A 72 4.73 -11.96 5.04
CA ILE A 72 4.90 -11.83 3.58
C ILE A 72 6.03 -10.82 3.31
N GLU A 73 6.73 -10.93 2.19
CA GLU A 73 7.68 -9.89 1.77
C GLU A 73 6.91 -8.60 1.44
N VAL A 74 7.34 -7.46 2.00
CA VAL A 74 6.65 -6.17 1.86
C VAL A 74 7.61 -5.15 1.27
N ASP A 75 7.21 -4.52 0.17
CA ASP A 75 7.93 -3.39 -0.44
C ASP A 75 7.04 -2.18 -0.67
N TYR A 76 7.71 -1.05 -0.86
CA TYR A 76 7.09 0.24 -1.13
C TYR A 76 7.75 0.84 -2.37
N VAL A 77 6.92 1.34 -3.27
CA VAL A 77 7.35 2.17 -4.41
C VAL A 77 6.58 3.47 -4.39
N PHE A 78 7.20 4.54 -4.89
CA PHE A 78 6.68 5.89 -4.77
C PHE A 78 6.16 6.40 -6.11
N GLN A 79 4.91 6.84 -6.13
CA GLN A 79 4.35 7.58 -7.25
C GLN A 79 4.63 9.07 -7.07
N LYS A 80 5.25 9.70 -8.08
CA LYS A 80 5.48 11.15 -8.13
C LYS A 80 5.04 11.70 -9.48
N LEU A 81 4.69 12.99 -9.52
CA LEU A 81 4.31 13.66 -10.77
C LEU A 81 5.51 13.85 -11.71
N ASP A 82 6.69 14.02 -11.14
CA ASP A 82 7.97 14.23 -11.83
C ASP A 82 8.72 12.93 -12.13
N ASP A 83 8.21 11.77 -11.74
CA ASP A 83 8.74 10.45 -12.13
C ASP A 83 8.27 10.10 -13.55
N LEU A 84 8.86 10.79 -14.53
CA LEU A 84 8.53 10.71 -15.95
C LEU A 84 9.71 10.15 -16.76
N PRO A 85 9.46 9.55 -17.93
CA PRO A 85 10.53 9.16 -18.85
C PRO A 85 11.42 10.35 -19.26
N ALA A 86 12.67 10.05 -19.62
CA ALA A 86 13.62 11.06 -20.05
C ALA A 86 13.06 11.91 -21.22
N GLY A 87 13.19 13.24 -21.09
CA GLY A 87 12.73 14.20 -22.10
C GLY A 87 11.31 14.77 -21.86
N PHE A 88 10.62 14.36 -20.80
CA PHE A 88 9.32 14.91 -20.41
C PHE A 88 9.41 15.76 -19.14
N SER A 89 8.48 16.70 -18.99
CA SER A 89 8.30 17.52 -17.80
C SER A 89 6.83 17.58 -17.41
N VAL A 90 6.58 17.82 -16.11
CA VAL A 90 5.24 18.17 -15.64
C VAL A 90 4.82 19.48 -16.33
N PRO A 91 3.55 19.62 -16.77
CA PRO A 91 3.02 20.85 -17.35
C PRO A 91 3.14 22.09 -16.45
#